data_AF-W9E0R7-F1
#
_entry.id   AF-W9E0R7-F1
#
_cell.length_a   1.000
_cell.length_b   1.000
_cell.length_c   1.000
_cell.angle_alpha   90.00
_cell.angle_beta   90.00
_cell.angle_gamma   90.00
#
_symmetry.space_group_name_H-M   'P 1'
#
loop_
_entity.id
_entity.type
_entity.pdbx_description
1 polymer ?
#
loop_
_entity_poly.entity_id
_entity_poly.type
_entity_poly.pdbx_seq_one_letter_code
_entity_poly.pdbx_strand_id
1 'polypeptide(L)'
;MKRHTLNYIVDMPLLLQSVVVSVTGVVLMYGSHGTSFLGFDSRELLHIHEQIGILMVAFSVIHLVLHWKWMACTTKNLLTGKSSLSAKCETAQAVPVED
;
A
#
# COMPACT_ATOMS: atom_id res chain seq x y z
N MET A 1 21.55 1.00 6.93
CA MET A 1 20.87 1.14 5.62
C MET A 1 20.10 2.45 5.62
N LYS A 2 20.11 3.22 4.52
CA LYS A 2 19.44 4.54 4.45
C LYS A 2 17.93 4.35 4.63
N ARG A 3 17.26 5.17 5.45
CA ARG A 3 15.80 5.09 5.72
C ARG A 3 14.97 5.07 4.43
N HIS A 4 15.40 5.80 3.42
CA HIS A 4 14.79 5.81 2.09
C HIS A 4 14.75 4.42 1.43
N THR A 5 15.82 3.63 1.57
CA THR A 5 15.90 2.27 1.01
C THR A 5 14.92 1.33 1.71
N LEU A 6 14.75 1.48 3.03
CA LEU A 6 13.80 0.68 3.82
C LEU A 6 12.36 1.01 3.43
N ASN A 7 12.04 2.29 3.27
CA ASN A 7 10.71 2.73 2.84
C ASN A 7 10.37 2.18 1.44
N TYR A 8 11.32 2.30 0.49
CA TYR A 8 11.13 1.79 -0.87
C TYR A 8 10.96 0.27 -0.91
N ILE A 9 11.67 -0.46 -0.05
CA ILE A 9 11.56 -1.93 0.07
C ILE A 9 10.21 -2.37 0.63
N VAL A 10 9.54 -1.57 1.47
CA VAL A 10 8.21 -1.89 1.99
C VAL A 10 7.11 -1.51 0.99
N ASP A 11 7.27 -0.40 0.28
CA ASP A 11 6.29 0.08 -0.70
C ASP A 11 6.21 -0.80 -1.94
N MET A 12 7.36 -1.27 -2.45
CA MET A 12 7.41 -2.13 -3.64
C MET A 12 6.56 -3.41 -3.54
N PRO A 13 6.72 -4.25 -2.51
CA PRO A 13 5.89 -5.44 -2.34
C PRO A 13 4.45 -5.09 -1.99
N LEU A 14 4.18 -3.96 -1.32
CA LEU A 14 2.81 -3.50 -1.06
C LEU A 14 2.07 -3.12 -2.36
N LEU A 15 2.74 -2.38 -3.24
CA LEU A 15 2.18 -2.03 -4.55
C LEU A 15 1.97 -3.27 -5.41
N LEU A 16 2.96 -4.15 -5.44
CA LEU A 16 2.89 -5.38 -6.23
C LEU A 16 1.72 -6.27 -5.79
N GLN A 17 1.60 -6.57 -4.50
CA GLN A 17 0.51 -7.42 -4.00
C GLN A 17 -0.86 -6.75 -4.14
N SER A 18 -0.94 -5.42 -4.03
CA SER A 18 -2.17 -4.65 -4.27
C SER A 18 -2.67 -4.82 -5.72
N VAL A 19 -1.76 -4.80 -6.70
CA VAL A 19 -2.12 -5.06 -8.10
C VAL A 19 -2.60 -6.50 -8.27
N VAL A 20 -1.91 -7.48 -7.69
CA VAL A 20 -2.28 -8.90 -7.80
C VAL A 20 -3.64 -9.19 -7.16
N VAL A 21 -3.90 -8.67 -5.95
CA VAL A 21 -5.18 -8.88 -5.27
C VAL A 21 -6.33 -8.16 -6.01
N SER A 22 -6.07 -7.01 -6.61
CA SER A 22 -7.05 -6.29 -7.43
C SER A 22 -7.41 -7.08 -8.70
N VAL A 23 -6.41 -7.58 -9.44
CA VAL A 23 -6.65 -8.39 -10.66
C VAL A 23 -7.41 -9.67 -10.32
N THR A 24 -6.99 -10.40 -9.28
CA THR A 24 -7.70 -11.62 -8.84
C THR A 24 -9.13 -11.33 -8.37
N GLY A 25 -9.37 -10.23 -7.68
CA GLY A 25 -10.71 -9.81 -7.27
C GLY A 25 -11.61 -9.47 -8.47
N VAL A 26 -11.09 -8.76 -9.47
CA VAL A 26 -11.81 -8.49 -10.72
C VAL A 26 -12.12 -9.79 -11.46
N VAL A 27 -11.16 -10.71 -11.54
CA VAL A 27 -11.37 -12.03 -12.15
C VAL A 27 -12.44 -12.83 -11.41
N LEU A 28 -12.42 -12.86 -10.08
CA LEU A 28 -13.44 -13.55 -9.28
C LEU A 28 -14.84 -12.95 -9.46
N MET A 29 -14.93 -11.63 -9.61
CA MET A 29 -16.21 -10.94 -9.87
C MET A 29 -16.87 -11.41 -11.16
N TYR A 30 -16.09 -11.71 -12.21
CA TYR A 30 -16.60 -12.24 -13.49
C TYR A 30 -16.65 -13.78 -13.53
N GLY A 31 -15.86 -14.47 -12.71
CA GLY A 31 -15.73 -15.93 -12.66
C GLY A 31 -16.87 -16.68 -11.92
N SER A 32 -17.94 -15.97 -11.53
CA SER A 32 -19.05 -16.53 -10.74
C SER A 32 -19.95 -17.51 -11.52
N HIS A 33 -19.83 -17.65 -12.84
CA HIS A 33 -20.70 -18.51 -13.67
C HIS A 33 -20.01 -19.76 -14.21
N GLY A 34 -19.21 -20.45 -13.39
CA GLY A 34 -18.61 -21.74 -13.76
C GLY A 34 -17.61 -21.68 -14.93
N THR A 35 -17.15 -20.48 -15.27
CA THR A 35 -16.17 -20.25 -16.31
C THR A 35 -14.77 -20.35 -15.70
N SER A 36 -14.06 -21.43 -16.00
CA SER A 36 -12.62 -21.53 -15.71
C SER A 36 -11.91 -20.35 -16.40
N PHE A 37 -11.42 -19.39 -15.61
CA PHE A 37 -10.62 -18.30 -16.16
C PHE A 37 -9.18 -18.80 -16.30
N LEU A 38 -8.64 -18.81 -17.53
CA LEU A 38 -7.28 -19.29 -17.82
C LEU A 38 -6.99 -20.72 -17.32
N GLY A 39 -8.01 -21.59 -17.24
CA GLY A 39 -7.86 -22.98 -16.78
C GLY A 39 -7.74 -23.16 -15.26
N PHE A 40 -7.87 -22.09 -14.47
CA PHE A 40 -7.94 -22.16 -13.02
C PHE A 40 -9.40 -22.17 -12.54
N ASP A 41 -9.67 -22.96 -11.50
CA ASP A 41 -10.96 -23.00 -10.84
C ASP A 41 -11.17 -21.73 -10.00
N SER A 42 -12.40 -21.21 -9.99
CA SER A 42 -12.76 -20.03 -9.19
C SER A 42 -12.51 -20.24 -7.70
N ARG A 43 -12.57 -21.48 -7.19
CA ARG A 43 -12.27 -21.81 -5.80
C ARG A 43 -10.80 -21.64 -5.46
N GLU A 44 -9.91 -22.08 -6.33
CA GLU A 44 -8.46 -21.93 -6.14
C GLU A 44 -8.05 -20.45 -6.19
N LEU A 45 -8.61 -19.69 -7.14
CA LEU A 45 -8.40 -18.25 -7.22
C LEU A 45 -8.92 -17.52 -5.98
N LEU A 46 -10.05 -17.95 -5.41
CA LEU A 46 -10.59 -17.39 -4.17
C LEU A 46 -9.66 -17.64 -2.98
N HIS A 47 -9.16 -18.87 -2.82
CA HIS A 47 -8.21 -19.19 -1.75
C HIS A 47 -6.93 -18.35 -1.84
N ILE A 48 -6.37 -18.19 -3.05
CA ILE A 48 -5.19 -17.34 -3.28
C ILE A 48 -5.51 -15.86 -3.00
N HIS A 49 -6.67 -15.38 -3.46
CA HIS A 49 -7.09 -14.00 -3.25
C HIS A 49 -7.24 -13.66 -1.76
N GLU A 50 -7.86 -14.54 -0.98
CA GLU A 50 -8.00 -14.36 0.48
C GLU A 50 -6.63 -14.34 1.18
N GLN A 51 -5.74 -15.28 0.84
CA GLN A 51 -4.44 -15.39 1.48
C GLN A 51 -3.52 -14.20 1.16
N ILE A 52 -3.49 -13.76 -0.10
CA ILE A 52 -2.75 -12.55 -0.51
C ILE A 52 -3.42 -11.30 0.06
N GLY A 53 -4.75 -11.26 0.17
CA GLY A 53 -5.50 -10.15 0.76
C GLY A 53 -5.16 -9.94 2.23
N ILE A 54 -5.07 -11.01 3.02
CA ILE A 54 -4.64 -10.92 4.44
C ILE A 54 -3.22 -10.39 4.54
N LEU A 55 -2.31 -10.86 3.68
CA LEU A 55 -0.93 -10.37 3.63
C LEU A 55 -0.89 -8.88 3.28
N MET A 56 -1.73 -8.44 2.33
CA MET A 56 -1.86 -7.04 1.91
C MET A 56 -2.28 -6.15 3.08
N VAL A 57 -3.29 -6.57 3.85
CA VAL A 57 -3.73 -5.82 5.04
C VAL A 57 -2.58 -5.66 6.03
N ALA A 58 -1.81 -6.73 6.30
CA ALA A 58 -0.67 -6.66 7.22
C ALA A 58 0.42 -5.68 6.73
N PHE A 59 0.81 -5.76 5.46
CA PHE A 59 1.77 -4.83 4.87
C PHE A 59 1.24 -3.39 4.82
N SER A 60 -0.05 -3.19 4.56
CA SER A 60 -0.66 -1.85 4.61
C SER A 60 -0.56 -1.26 6.00
N VAL A 61 -0.85 -2.01 7.06
CA VAL A 61 -0.71 -1.51 8.44
C VAL A 61 0.74 -1.11 8.73
N ILE A 62 1.71 -1.94 8.35
CA ILE A 62 3.14 -1.63 8.51
C ILE A 62 3.50 -0.33 7.78
N HIS A 63 3.05 -0.18 6.53
CA HIS A 63 3.25 1.03 5.74
C HIS A 63 2.64 2.27 6.42
N LEU A 64 1.39 2.19 6.90
CA LEU A 64 0.72 3.31 7.57
C LEU A 64 1.46 3.72 8.85
N VAL A 65 1.98 2.76 9.62
CA VAL A 65 2.79 3.05 10.82
C VAL A 65 4.11 3.70 10.45
N LEU A 66 4.79 3.21 9.40
CA LEU A 66 6.06 3.76 8.91
C LEU A 66 5.89 5.21 8.41
N HIS A 67 4.79 5.49 7.71
CA HIS A 67 4.45 6.78 7.14
C HIS A 67 3.55 7.64 8.06
N TRP A 68 3.30 7.22 9.29
CA TRP A 68 2.36 7.87 10.21
C TRP A 68 2.66 9.35 10.44
N LYS A 69 3.95 9.71 10.58
CA LYS A 69 4.39 11.11 10.74
C LYS A 69 4.05 11.98 9.53
N TRP A 70 4.31 11.46 8.32
CA TRP A 70 3.97 12.13 7.07
C TRP A 70 2.44 12.26 6.96
N MET A 71 1.71 11.18 7.18
CA MET A 71 0.26 11.14 7.03
C MET A 71 -0.46 12.06 8.01
N ALA A 72 -0.07 12.07 9.30
CA ALA A 72 -0.62 13.00 10.28
C ALA A 72 -0.34 14.47 9.91
N CYS A 73 0.82 14.77 9.31
CA CYS A 73 1.11 16.10 8.79
C CYS A 73 0.25 16.46 7.57
N THR A 74 0.14 15.54 6.61
CA THR A 74 -0.69 15.71 5.40
C THR A 74 -2.16 15.89 5.76
N THR A 75 -2.72 15.06 6.65
CA THR A 75 -4.11 15.18 7.13
C THR A 75 -4.35 16.51 7.85
N LYS A 76 -3.42 16.95 8.72
CA LYS A 76 -3.51 18.27 9.37
C LYS A 76 -3.46 19.42 8.37
N ASN A 77 -2.61 19.31 7.34
CA ASN A 77 -2.47 20.30 6.28
C ASN A 77 -3.77 20.42 5.44
N LEU A 78 -4.35 19.27 5.06
CA LEU A 78 -5.62 19.21 4.32
C LEU A 78 -6.79 19.79 5.13
N LEU A 79 -6.86 19.49 6.44
CA LEU A 79 -7.93 20.00 7.31
C LEU A 79 -7.77 21.47 7.68
N THR A 80 -6.54 22.00 7.75
CA THR A 80 -6.28 23.39 8.15
C THR A 80 -6.21 24.36 6.97
N GLY A 81 -6.16 23.86 5.73
CA GLY A 81 -6.14 24.69 4.50
C GLY A 81 -4.90 25.59 4.34
N LYS A 82 -3.88 25.46 5.19
CA LYS A 82 -2.66 26.29 5.17
C LYS A 82 -1.52 25.58 4.44
N SER A 83 -1.39 25.84 3.14
CA SER A 83 -0.35 25.32 2.23
C SER A 83 1.11 25.44 2.74
N SER A 84 1.39 26.34 3.69
CA SER A 84 2.71 26.55 4.28
C SER A 84 3.18 25.45 5.25
N LEU A 85 2.29 24.62 5.80
CA LEU A 85 2.70 23.52 6.70
C LEU A 85 3.38 22.35 5.96
N SER A 86 3.06 22.15 4.68
CA SER A 86 3.67 21.10 3.85
C SER A 86 5.18 21.28 3.72
N ALA A 87 5.65 22.52 3.50
CA ALA A 87 7.08 22.84 3.40
C ALA A 87 7.84 22.62 4.73
N LYS A 88 7.16 22.83 5.87
CA LYS A 88 7.75 22.67 7.21
C LYS A 88 7.83 21.22 7.65
N CYS A 89 6.89 20.38 7.21
CA CYS A 89 6.91 18.96 7.54
C CYS A 89 7.84 18.16 6.62
N GLU A 90 8.03 18.61 5.38
CA GLU A 90 9.04 18.09 4.46
C GLU A 90 10.46 18.38 4.96
N THR A 91 10.73 19.60 5.44
CA THR A 91 12.01 19.96 6.10
C THR A 91 12.21 19.28 7.47
N ALA A 92 11.15 18.96 8.21
CA ALA A 92 11.26 18.17 9.45
C ALA A 92 11.49 16.66 9.19
N GLN A 93 11.20 16.18 7.99
CA GLN A 93 11.47 14.81 7.55
C GLN A 93 12.85 14.71 6.85
N ALA A 94 13.33 15.80 6.26
CA ALA A 94 14.69 16.03 5.84
C ALA A 94 15.53 16.59 7.01
N VAL A 95 15.82 15.77 8.02
CA VAL A 95 16.93 16.09 8.93
C VAL A 95 18.21 16.19 8.08
N PRO A 96 19.01 17.27 8.19
CA PRO A 96 20.29 17.34 7.50
C PRO A 96 21.15 16.17 7.96
N VAL A 97 21.49 15.27 7.04
CA VAL A 97 22.68 14.44 7.19
C VAL A 97 23.82 15.40 6.93
N GLU A 98 24.38 15.94 8.02
CA GLU A 98 25.73 16.50 7.95
C GLU A 98 26.68 15.36 7.61
N ASP A 99 27.34 15.48 6.45
CA ASP A 99 28.66 14.94 6.18
C ASP A 99 29.57 16.15 5.89
#